data_AF-A0A7C8I8Y9-F1
#
_entry.id   AF-A0A7C8I8Y9-F1
#
_cell.length_a   1.000
_cell.length_b   1.000
_cell.length_c   1.000
_cell.angle_alpha   90.00
_cell.angle_beta   90.00
_cell.angle_gamma   90.00
#
_symmetry.space_group_name_H-M   'P 1'
#
loop_
_entity.id
_entity.type
_entity.pdbx_description
1 polymer ?
#
loop_
_entity_poly.entity_id
_entity_poly.type
_entity_poly.pdbx_seq_one_letter_code
_entity_poly.pdbx_strand_id
1 'polypeptide(L)'
;NCAIEDVEVFQVEYNDCIDRPWTMCRCTWAQASIQEVVDSFGRVAPAVRSHVIHVMALDGTKPDGSVSASGASVNNRCPINDAVFQHEAFHSIDKGFSESKEFTEAIAADSCVPDPYSNSSPAENFAQLATWL
;
A
#
# COMPACT_ATOMS: atom_id res chain seq x y z
N ASN A 1 -7.97 -10.61 -11.36
CA ASN A 1 -7.96 -9.87 -12.64
C ASN A 1 -9.29 -9.19 -12.86
N CYS A 2 -9.26 -7.87 -13.04
CA CYS A 2 -10.40 -7.00 -13.28
C CYS A 2 -10.42 -6.58 -14.75
N ALA A 3 -11.56 -6.75 -15.41
CA ALA A 3 -11.70 -6.34 -16.80
C ALA A 3 -11.69 -4.81 -16.88
N ILE A 4 -11.22 -4.25 -18.00
CA ILE A 4 -11.05 -2.79 -18.14
C ILE A 4 -12.41 -2.08 -18.03
N GLU A 5 -13.45 -2.68 -18.58
CA GLU A 5 -14.84 -2.23 -18.50
C GLU A 5 -15.40 -2.20 -17.07
N ASP A 6 -14.80 -2.94 -16.14
CA ASP A 6 -15.17 -3.00 -14.73
C ASP A 6 -14.33 -2.04 -13.86
N VAL A 7 -13.46 -1.22 -14.46
CA VAL A 7 -12.63 -0.26 -13.72
C VAL A 7 -13.34 1.09 -13.61
N GLU A 8 -13.64 1.49 -12.38
CA GLU A 8 -14.07 2.85 -12.04
C GLU A 8 -12.83 3.69 -11.71
N VAL A 9 -12.67 4.82 -12.40
CA VAL A 9 -11.56 5.76 -12.21
C VAL A 9 -12.10 7.05 -11.61
N PHE A 10 -11.46 7.54 -10.55
CA PHE A 10 -11.86 8.76 -9.86
C PHE A 10 -10.63 9.56 -9.39
N GLN A 11 -10.82 10.86 -9.18
CA GLN A 11 -9.77 11.75 -8.66
C GLN A 11 -10.06 12.11 -7.22
N VAL A 12 -8.98 12.17 -6.42
CA VAL A 12 -9.03 12.49 -5.01
C VAL A 12 -7.99 13.54 -4.71
N GLU A 13 -8.40 14.59 -4.02
CA GLU A 13 -7.53 15.65 -3.54
C GLU A 13 -7.57 15.66 -2.02
N TYR A 14 -6.39 15.75 -1.39
CA TYR A 14 -6.27 15.86 0.06
C TYR A 14 -5.76 17.27 0.41
N ASN A 15 -6.30 17.85 1.48
CA ASN A 15 -6.02 19.24 1.89
C ASN A 15 -4.54 19.50 2.25
N ASP A 16 -3.77 18.45 2.55
CA ASP A 16 -2.35 18.51 2.88
C ASP A 16 -1.43 18.41 1.64
N CYS A 17 -1.99 18.22 0.44
CA CYS A 17 -1.26 18.12 -0.81
C CYS A 17 -2.16 18.53 -2.01
N ILE A 18 -2.68 19.76 -1.96
CA ILE A 18 -3.66 20.30 -2.90
C ILE A 18 -3.14 20.29 -4.36
N ASP A 19 -1.84 20.50 -4.56
CA ASP A 19 -1.25 20.61 -5.91
C ASP A 19 -1.07 19.24 -6.61
N ARG A 20 -1.46 18.14 -5.97
CA ARG A 20 -1.28 16.79 -6.50
C ARG A 20 -2.50 15.90 -6.23
N PRO A 21 -3.55 15.98 -7.07
CA PRO A 21 -4.63 15.01 -6.99
C PRO A 21 -4.13 13.61 -7.35
N TRP A 22 -4.66 12.59 -6.67
CA TRP A 22 -4.41 11.19 -6.98
C TRP A 22 -5.50 10.66 -7.90
N THR A 23 -5.08 10.05 -9.00
CA THR A 23 -5.95 9.18 -9.80
C THR A 23 -6.01 7.82 -9.14
N MET A 24 -7.19 7.45 -8.68
CA MET A 24 -7.46 6.16 -8.04
C MET A 24 -8.39 5.33 -8.90
N CYS A 25 -8.21 4.01 -8.80
CA CYS A 25 -9.00 3.03 -9.52
C CYS A 25 -9.67 2.09 -8.52
N ARG A 26 -10.88 1.64 -8.83
CA ARG A 26 -11.57 0.59 -8.11
C ARG A 26 -12.28 -0.31 -9.10
N CYS A 27 -12.21 -1.61 -8.89
CA CYS A 27 -13.06 -2.52 -9.64
C CYS A 27 -14.49 -2.49 -9.12
N THR A 28 -15.48 -2.50 -10.01
CA THR A 28 -16.92 -2.43 -9.66
C THR A 28 -17.33 -3.51 -8.65
N TRP A 29 -16.67 -4.66 -8.68
CA TRP A 29 -16.88 -5.82 -7.83
C TRP A 29 -15.96 -5.88 -6.60
N ALA A 30 -15.12 -4.86 -6.37
CA ALA A 30 -14.40 -4.71 -5.10
C ALA A 30 -15.38 -4.43 -3.96
N GLN A 31 -15.16 -5.08 -2.81
CA GLN A 31 -16.03 -4.93 -1.63
C GLN A 31 -15.87 -3.57 -0.97
N ALA A 32 -14.66 -2.99 -1.03
CA ALA A 32 -14.42 -1.65 -0.54
C ALA A 32 -15.16 -0.62 -1.40
N SER A 33 -15.89 0.29 -0.76
CA SER A 33 -16.46 1.47 -1.41
C SER A 33 -15.38 2.48 -1.78
N ILE A 34 -15.69 3.41 -2.69
CA ILE A 34 -14.81 4.53 -3.04
C ILE A 34 -14.42 5.31 -1.78
N GLN A 35 -15.38 5.65 -0.92
CA GLN A 35 -15.14 6.45 0.28
C GLN A 35 -14.18 5.74 1.23
N GLU A 36 -14.32 4.44 1.44
CA GLU A 36 -13.40 3.71 2.31
C GLU A 36 -11.96 3.68 1.76
N VAL A 37 -11.80 3.53 0.44
CA VAL A 37 -10.47 3.61 -0.21
C VAL A 37 -9.87 5.00 -0.02
N VAL A 38 -10.66 6.04 -0.23
CA VAL A 38 -10.26 7.45 -0.03
C VAL A 38 -9.86 7.70 1.42
N ASP A 39 -10.66 7.23 2.38
CA ASP A 39 -10.42 7.48 3.79
C ASP A 39 -9.19 6.73 4.31
N SER A 40 -9.02 5.46 3.92
CA SER A 40 -7.85 4.68 4.32
C SER A 40 -6.55 5.19 3.70
N PHE A 41 -6.54 5.53 2.40
CA PHE A 41 -5.37 6.18 1.79
C PHE A 41 -5.13 7.58 2.37
N GLY A 42 -6.21 8.28 2.75
CA GLY A 42 -6.15 9.57 3.44
C GLY A 42 -5.46 9.52 4.81
N ARG A 43 -5.48 8.36 5.47
CA ARG A 43 -4.78 8.13 6.75
C ARG A 43 -3.30 7.79 6.60
N VAL A 44 -2.82 7.47 5.39
CA VAL A 44 -1.38 7.33 5.13
C VAL A 44 -0.70 8.68 5.32
N ALA A 45 0.43 8.70 6.04
CA ALA A 45 1.17 9.93 6.31
C ALA A 45 1.50 10.68 4.99
N PRO A 46 1.33 12.02 4.93
CA PRO A 46 1.43 12.77 3.68
C PRO A 46 2.78 12.60 2.96
N ALA A 47 3.88 12.54 3.73
CA ALA A 47 5.21 12.31 3.19
C ALA A 47 5.30 11.00 2.42
N VAL A 48 4.77 9.91 2.99
CA VAL A 48 4.75 8.57 2.36
C VAL A 48 3.79 8.55 1.17
N ARG A 49 2.57 9.06 1.38
CA ARG A 49 1.53 9.15 0.35
C ARG A 49 2.00 9.87 -0.92
N SER A 50 2.85 10.89 -0.77
CA SER A 50 3.43 11.65 -1.89
C SER A 50 4.32 10.80 -2.82
N HIS A 51 4.78 9.63 -2.41
CA HIS A 51 5.56 8.74 -3.26
C HIS A 51 4.71 7.67 -3.97
N VAL A 52 3.45 7.52 -3.58
CA VAL A 52 2.50 6.61 -4.25
C VAL A 52 2.01 7.25 -5.54
N ILE A 53 2.10 6.50 -6.64
CA ILE A 53 1.73 6.98 -7.99
C ILE A 53 0.29 6.58 -8.33
N HIS A 54 -0.08 5.32 -8.07
CA HIS A 54 -1.41 4.78 -8.38
C HIS A 54 -1.94 4.02 -7.16
N VAL A 55 -3.26 4.06 -6.98
CA VAL A 55 -3.98 3.26 -5.98
C VAL A 55 -5.07 2.49 -6.72
N MET A 56 -5.09 1.17 -6.55
CA MET A 56 -6.12 0.31 -7.13
C MET A 56 -6.76 -0.58 -6.05
N ALA A 57 -8.08 -0.50 -5.92
CA ALA A 57 -8.86 -1.38 -5.06
C ALA A 57 -9.44 -2.56 -5.86
N LEU A 58 -9.13 -3.77 -5.41
CA LEU A 58 -9.54 -5.03 -6.02
C LEU A 58 -10.42 -5.84 -5.05
N ASP A 59 -11.02 -6.93 -5.55
CA ASP A 59 -11.77 -7.88 -4.72
C ASP A 59 -10.84 -8.67 -3.82
N GLY A 60 -11.04 -8.55 -2.50
CA GLY A 60 -10.17 -9.19 -1.53
C GLY A 60 -10.42 -10.68 -1.31
N THR A 61 -11.51 -11.23 -1.87
CA THR A 61 -11.80 -12.67 -1.78
C THR A 61 -11.01 -13.51 -2.78
N LYS A 62 -10.35 -12.86 -3.75
CA LYS A 62 -9.49 -13.52 -4.72
C LYS A 62 -8.02 -13.29 -4.38
N PRO A 63 -7.16 -14.33 -4.43
CA PRO A 63 -5.72 -14.11 -4.38
C PRO A 63 -5.31 -13.33 -5.64
N ASP A 64 -4.78 -12.13 -5.48
CA ASP A 64 -4.17 -11.39 -6.57
C ASP A 64 -2.64 -11.43 -6.43
N GLY A 65 -1.98 -11.95 -7.46
CA GLY A 65 -0.51 -11.95 -7.57
C GLY A 65 0.00 -10.68 -8.26
N SER A 66 -0.57 -9.52 -7.97
CA SER A 66 -0.37 -8.27 -8.73
C SER A 66 -0.52 -7.08 -7.79
N VAL A 67 0.49 -6.24 -7.57
CA VAL A 67 1.02 -5.35 -8.60
C VAL A 67 2.54 -5.47 -8.69
N SER A 68 3.00 -6.15 -9.73
CA SER A 68 4.42 -6.21 -10.07
C SER A 68 4.89 -4.87 -10.64
N ALA A 69 5.97 -4.35 -10.03
CA ALA A 69 6.76 -3.19 -10.42
C ALA A 69 5.99 -1.85 -10.50
N SER A 70 5.91 -1.17 -9.35
CA SER A 70 5.56 0.25 -9.14
C SER A 70 4.08 0.67 -9.18
N GLY A 71 3.44 0.66 -8.00
CA GLY A 71 2.14 1.32 -7.74
C GLY A 71 1.26 0.50 -6.79
N ALA A 72 0.67 1.13 -5.76
CA ALA A 72 0.03 0.46 -4.64
C ALA A 72 -1.20 -0.39 -5.04
N SER A 73 -1.32 -1.60 -4.47
CA SER A 73 -2.53 -2.44 -4.46
C SER A 73 -3.10 -2.50 -3.06
N VAL A 74 -4.42 -2.52 -2.90
CA VAL A 74 -5.02 -2.83 -1.59
C VAL A 74 -6.03 -3.96 -1.72
N ASN A 75 -5.59 -5.15 -1.31
CA ASN A 75 -6.41 -6.35 -1.19
C ASN A 75 -7.07 -6.39 0.19
N ASN A 76 -8.29 -5.85 0.29
CA ASN A 76 -9.06 -5.93 1.54
C ASN A 76 -9.96 -7.15 1.55
N ARG A 77 -9.45 -8.23 2.17
CA ARG A 77 -10.29 -9.22 2.83
C ARG A 77 -11.03 -8.50 3.96
N CYS A 78 -12.22 -8.02 3.65
CA CYS A 78 -13.03 -7.22 4.57
C CYS A 78 -13.05 -7.84 5.98
N PRO A 79 -12.80 -7.06 7.06
CA PRO A 79 -12.77 -5.59 7.11
C PRO A 79 -11.50 -4.93 6.57
N ILE A 80 -11.66 -3.71 6.04
CA ILE A 80 -10.57 -2.87 5.54
C ILE A 80 -9.55 -2.62 6.64
N ASN A 81 -8.28 -2.90 6.35
CA ASN A 81 -7.20 -2.71 7.31
C ASN A 81 -6.28 -1.56 6.87
N ASP A 82 -6.31 -0.45 7.62
CA ASP A 82 -5.45 0.71 7.36
C ASP A 82 -3.96 0.37 7.37
N ALA A 83 -3.57 -0.67 8.13
CA ALA A 83 -2.19 -1.16 8.13
C ALA A 83 -1.76 -1.64 6.75
N VAL A 84 -2.66 -2.21 5.94
CA VAL A 84 -2.35 -2.64 4.56
C VAL A 84 -2.05 -1.44 3.68
N PHE A 85 -2.85 -0.37 3.75
CA PHE A 85 -2.57 0.85 2.99
C PHE A 85 -1.22 1.47 3.36
N GLN A 86 -0.85 1.44 4.65
CA GLN A 86 0.43 1.95 5.12
C GLN A 86 1.59 1.07 4.63
N HIS A 87 1.48 -0.26 4.78
CA HIS A 87 2.46 -1.23 4.30
C HIS A 87 2.77 -1.02 2.81
N GLU A 88 1.74 -1.03 1.97
CA GLU A 88 1.88 -0.92 0.51
C GLU A 88 2.39 0.47 0.08
N ALA A 89 2.03 1.52 0.82
CA ALA A 89 2.57 2.85 0.60
C ALA A 89 4.06 2.92 0.96
N PHE A 90 4.54 2.17 1.95
CA PHE A 90 5.95 2.16 2.32
C PHE A 90 6.85 1.49 1.28
N HIS A 91 6.35 0.47 0.57
CA HIS A 91 7.04 -0.06 -0.61
C HIS A 91 7.34 1.04 -1.66
N SER A 92 6.50 2.10 -1.73
CA SER A 92 6.73 3.21 -2.65
C SER A 92 7.90 4.12 -2.26
N ILE A 93 8.27 4.18 -0.97
CA ILE A 93 9.39 4.98 -0.46
C ILE A 93 10.68 4.19 -0.28
N ASP A 94 10.63 2.85 -0.31
CA ASP A 94 11.79 1.99 -0.09
C ASP A 94 12.96 2.36 -1.02
N LYS A 95 12.70 2.45 -2.33
CA LYS A 95 13.69 2.87 -3.35
C LYS A 95 15.04 2.13 -3.24
N GLY A 96 15.03 0.87 -2.79
CA GLY A 96 16.21 0.01 -2.61
C GLY A 96 16.91 0.16 -1.25
N PHE A 97 16.36 0.96 -0.33
CA PHE A 97 16.89 1.08 1.03
C PHE A 97 16.86 -0.25 1.78
N SER A 98 15.81 -1.04 1.61
CA SER A 98 15.63 -2.34 2.23
C SER A 98 16.69 -3.36 1.82
N GLU A 99 17.29 -3.18 0.63
CA GLU A 99 18.38 -4.01 0.12
C GLU A 99 19.76 -3.49 0.56
N SER A 100 19.83 -2.33 1.22
CA SER A 100 21.09 -1.78 1.70
C SER A 100 21.75 -2.72 2.72
N LYS A 101 23.08 -2.67 2.75
CA LYS A 101 23.86 -3.44 3.72
C LYS A 101 23.50 -3.03 5.15
N GLU A 102 23.36 -1.72 5.37
CA GLU A 102 23.03 -1.15 6.68
C GLU A 102 21.69 -1.67 7.20
N PHE A 103 20.66 -1.71 6.36
CA PHE A 103 19.34 -2.20 6.78
C PHE A 103 19.32 -3.72 6.97
N THR A 104 19.93 -4.49 6.06
CA THR A 104 19.96 -5.96 6.17
C THR A 104 20.78 -6.44 7.37
N GLU A 105 21.89 -5.77 7.70
CA GLU A 105 22.66 -6.05 8.92
C GLU A 105 21.88 -5.66 10.19
N ALA A 106 21.12 -4.56 10.16
CA ALA A 106 20.26 -4.17 11.28
C ALA A 106 19.16 -5.20 11.55
N ILE A 107 18.47 -5.70 10.51
CA ILE A 107 17.49 -6.78 10.64
C ILE A 107 18.14 -8.03 11.24
N ALA A 108 19.32 -8.42 10.74
CA ALA A 108 20.01 -9.63 11.22
C ALA A 108 20.47 -9.53 12.68
N ALA A 109 20.69 -8.31 13.18
CA ALA A 109 21.05 -8.04 14.57
C ALA A 109 19.82 -7.91 15.48
N ASP A 110 18.62 -7.75 14.93
CA ASP A 110 17.40 -7.60 15.71
C ASP A 110 16.94 -8.96 16.27
N SER A 111 16.65 -8.98 17.57
CA SER A 111 16.10 -10.14 18.27
C SER A 111 14.58 -10.24 18.14
N CYS A 112 13.95 -9.18 17.61
CA CYS A 112 12.51 -9.08 17.40
C CYS A 112 12.26 -8.60 15.97
N VAL A 113 11.11 -8.95 15.42
CA VAL A 113 10.63 -8.39 14.16
C VAL A 113 9.16 -8.00 14.35
N PRO A 114 8.61 -7.07 13.54
CA PRO A 114 7.24 -6.57 13.72
C PRO A 114 6.19 -7.70 13.86
N ASP A 115 6.25 -8.68 12.96
CA ASP A 115 5.44 -9.91 12.99
C ASP A 115 6.08 -11.01 12.09
N PRO A 116 5.53 -12.24 12.04
CA PRO A 116 6.10 -13.29 11.20
C PRO A 116 6.16 -12.98 9.70
N TYR A 117 5.25 -12.15 9.16
CA TYR A 117 5.21 -11.81 7.73
C TYR A 117 6.39 -10.93 7.32
N SER A 118 6.84 -10.05 8.22
CA SER A 118 8.04 -9.21 8.01
C SER A 118 9.32 -9.99 7.69
N ASN A 119 9.38 -11.30 7.92
CA ASN A 119 10.53 -12.16 7.56
C ASN A 119 10.51 -12.66 6.11
N SER A 120 9.49 -12.33 5.32
CA SER A 120 9.37 -12.82 3.94
C SER A 120 10.48 -12.28 3.03
N SER A 121 10.88 -11.02 3.23
CA SER A 121 12.03 -10.38 2.57
C SER A 121 12.42 -9.09 3.31
N PRO A 122 13.60 -8.50 3.05
CA PRO A 122 13.95 -7.19 3.59
C PRO A 122 12.96 -6.08 3.20
N ALA A 123 12.42 -6.12 1.98
CA ALA A 123 11.41 -5.16 1.53
C ALA A 123 10.10 -5.30 2.33
N GLU A 124 9.64 -6.53 2.56
CA GLU A 124 8.45 -6.77 3.40
C GLU A 124 8.70 -6.38 4.86
N ASN A 125 9.93 -6.55 5.36
CA ASN A 125 10.30 -6.08 6.69
C ASN A 125 10.17 -4.55 6.79
N PHE A 126 10.76 -3.83 5.84
CA PHE A 126 10.71 -2.38 5.77
C PHE A 126 9.27 -1.85 5.66
N ALA A 127 8.46 -2.45 4.80
CA ALA A 127 7.05 -2.10 4.69
C ALA A 127 6.24 -2.42 5.96
N GLN A 128 6.56 -3.52 6.65
CA GLN A 128 5.88 -3.87 7.90
C GLN A 128 6.24 -2.96 9.09
N LEU A 129 7.38 -2.26 9.06
CA LEU A 129 7.65 -1.22 10.06
C LEU A 129 6.56 -0.13 10.08
N ALA A 130 5.93 0.13 8.93
CA ALA A 130 4.88 1.12 8.78
C ALA A 130 3.61 0.80 9.56
N THR A 131 3.29 -0.48 9.73
CA THR A 131 1.99 -0.91 10.28
C THR A 131 1.85 -0.62 11.78
N TRP A 132 2.91 -0.11 12.40
CA TRP A 132 3.01 0.18 13.84
C TRP A 132 3.22 1.68 14.11
N LEU A 133 3.13 2.54 13.08
CA LEU A 133 3.28 3.99 13.17
C LEU A 133 1.95 4.73 13.42
#